data_AF-A0A157ZGL4-F1
#
_entry.id   AF-A0A157ZGL4-F1
#
_cell.length_a   1.000
_cell.length_b   1.000
_cell.length_c   1.000
_cell.angle_alpha   90.00
_cell.angle_beta   90.00
_cell.angle_gamma   90.00
#
_symmetry.space_group_name_H-M   'P 1'
#
loop_
_entity.id
_entity.type
_entity.pdbx_description
1 polymer ?
#
loop_
_entity_poly.entity_id
_entity_poly.type
_entity_poly.pdbx_seq_one_letter_code
_entity_poly.pdbx_strand_id
1 'polypeptide(L)'
;MFTTRTAIFSTALVVLLSGCASSPEPGASGSKTREQARAELDQAWRDGWLPYKRSDYPPSEATRERNRKRYVTKYPEDTPNEPPMSRHAD
;
A
#
# COMPACT_ATOMS: atom_id res chain seq x y z
N MET A 1 20.32 -20.98 -40.77
CA MET A 1 21.21 -19.90 -40.28
C MET A 1 20.58 -19.28 -39.04
N PHE A 2 21.37 -19.12 -37.97
CA PHE A 2 21.08 -18.50 -36.66
C PHE A 2 20.21 -19.34 -35.70
N THR A 3 20.77 -20.26 -34.90
CA THR A 3 21.67 -20.13 -33.73
C THR A 3 20.93 -19.85 -32.42
N THR A 4 20.87 -20.92 -31.61
CA THR A 4 20.60 -21.10 -30.18
C THR A 4 20.95 -19.91 -29.29
N ARG A 5 20.18 -19.66 -28.20
CA ARG A 5 20.72 -19.32 -26.87
C ARG A 5 19.66 -19.16 -25.76
N THR A 6 19.69 -20.13 -24.85
CA THR A 6 19.16 -20.05 -23.48
C THR A 6 19.84 -18.96 -22.66
N ALA A 7 19.09 -18.26 -21.81
CA ALA A 7 19.62 -17.52 -20.64
C ALA A 7 18.47 -17.49 -19.61
N ILE A 8 18.43 -18.38 -18.60
CA ILE A 8 19.20 -18.30 -17.35
C ILE A 8 19.30 -16.83 -16.88
N PHE A 9 18.28 -16.35 -16.18
CA PHE A 9 18.38 -15.15 -15.36
C PHE A 9 19.18 -15.49 -14.10
N SER A 10 20.50 -15.56 -14.26
CA SER A 10 21.43 -15.72 -13.16
C SER A 10 21.61 -14.40 -12.42
N THR A 11 21.40 -14.48 -11.11
CA THR A 11 22.22 -13.87 -10.05
C THR A 11 22.20 -12.35 -9.90
N ALA A 12 21.35 -11.91 -8.97
CA ALA A 12 21.70 -11.15 -7.77
C ALA A 12 22.78 -10.07 -7.89
N LEU A 13 22.37 -8.81 -7.72
CA LEU A 13 23.25 -7.75 -7.25
C LEU A 13 22.71 -7.24 -5.89
N VAL A 14 23.28 -7.77 -4.82
CA VAL A 14 23.15 -7.23 -3.46
C VAL A 14 24.39 -6.37 -3.20
N VAL A 15 24.22 -5.08 -2.93
CA VAL A 15 25.24 -4.16 -2.38
C VAL A 15 24.52 -3.33 -1.32
N LEU A 16 24.58 -3.65 -0.03
CA LEU A 16 25.66 -3.49 0.98
C LEU A 16 25.89 -2.04 1.48
N LEU A 17 25.35 -1.81 2.69
CA LEU A 17 25.91 -1.12 3.86
C LEU A 17 25.81 0.42 4.06
N SER A 18 25.52 0.73 5.34
CA SER A 18 25.68 2.00 6.09
C SER A 18 24.54 3.02 5.98
N GLY A 19 23.89 3.47 7.04
CA GLY A 19 24.17 3.35 8.47
C GLY A 19 23.78 4.67 9.16
N CYS A 20 22.76 4.61 10.02
CA CYS A 20 22.55 5.39 11.25
C CYS A 20 21.09 5.19 11.67
N ALA A 21 20.91 4.49 12.78
CA ALA A 21 19.64 4.42 13.46
C ALA A 21 19.24 5.82 13.93
N SER A 22 18.26 6.43 13.26
CA SER A 22 17.41 7.40 13.93
C SER A 22 16.31 6.59 14.60
N SER A 23 16.52 6.20 15.86
CA SER A 23 15.37 6.07 16.75
C SER A 23 14.72 7.45 16.71
N PRO A 24 13.50 7.63 16.16
CA PRO A 24 12.86 8.92 16.28
C PRO A 24 12.76 9.22 17.76
N GLU A 25 13.48 10.25 18.20
CA GLU A 25 13.24 10.85 19.51
C GLU A 25 11.73 11.12 19.57
N PRO A 26 11.02 10.66 20.62
CA PRO A 26 9.58 10.86 20.74
C PRO A 26 9.30 12.36 20.99
N GLY A 27 9.39 13.17 19.94
CA GLY A 27 9.28 14.62 20.03
C GLY A 27 9.83 15.40 18.84
N ALA A 28 10.78 14.84 18.07
CA ALA A 28 11.42 15.55 16.95
C ALA A 28 10.84 15.19 15.57
N SER A 29 9.67 14.55 15.50
CA SER A 29 8.95 14.47 14.23
C SER A 29 8.36 15.86 13.94
N GLY A 30 8.97 16.61 13.02
CA GLY A 30 8.41 17.86 12.53
C GLY A 30 6.92 17.71 12.21
N SER A 31 6.13 18.76 12.45
CA SER A 31 4.69 18.73 12.21
C SER A 31 4.40 18.26 10.78
N LYS A 32 3.59 17.20 10.63
CA LYS A 32 3.18 16.71 9.31
C LYS A 32 2.51 17.83 8.52
N THR A 33 2.84 17.93 7.23
CA THR A 33 2.07 18.79 6.34
C THR A 33 0.67 18.20 6.15
N ARG A 34 -0.27 19.02 5.69
CA ARG A 34 -1.65 18.55 5.42
C ARG A 34 -1.65 17.50 4.30
N GLU A 35 -0.77 17.65 3.34
CA GLU A 35 -0.60 16.75 2.20
C GLU A 35 -0.10 15.39 2.67
N GLN A 36 0.89 15.36 3.57
CA GLN A 36 1.37 14.12 4.20
C GLN A 36 0.27 13.44 5.00
N ALA A 37 -0.49 14.20 5.81
CA ALA A 37 -1.60 13.65 6.58
C ALA A 37 -2.69 13.05 5.68
N ARG A 38 -3.00 13.67 4.54
CA ARG A 38 -3.95 13.13 3.55
C ARG A 38 -3.45 11.81 2.96
N ALA A 39 -2.19 11.74 2.55
CA ALA A 39 -1.61 10.52 2.00
C ALA A 39 -1.66 9.35 3.01
N GLU A 40 -1.38 9.62 4.28
CA GLU A 40 -1.50 8.60 5.33
C GLU A 40 -2.95 8.17 5.57
N LEU A 41 -3.90 9.10 5.52
CA LEU A 41 -5.33 8.78 5.66
C LEU A 41 -5.84 7.92 4.50
N ASP A 42 -5.41 8.22 3.27
CA ASP A 42 -5.74 7.40 2.10
C ASP A 42 -5.21 5.98 2.25
N GLN A 43 -3.97 5.83 2.71
CA GLN A 43 -3.39 4.53 3.02
C GLN A 43 -4.15 3.81 4.14
N ALA A 44 -4.49 4.50 5.22
CA ALA A 44 -5.26 3.94 6.32
C ALA A 44 -6.65 3.46 5.87
N TRP A 45 -7.24 4.09 4.86
CA TRP A 45 -8.51 3.66 4.28
C TRP A 45 -8.36 2.36 3.49
N ARG A 46 -7.34 2.28 2.64
CA ARG A 46 -6.95 1.06 1.90
C ARG A 46 -6.68 -0.11 2.85
N ASP A 47 -6.01 0.17 3.96
CA ASP A 47 -5.64 -0.85 4.97
C ASP A 47 -6.82 -1.28 5.85
N GLY A 48 -7.95 -0.57 5.79
CA GLY A 48 -9.18 -0.86 6.54
C GLY A 48 -9.23 -0.30 7.96
N TRP A 49 -8.31 0.60 8.31
CA TRP A 49 -8.23 1.18 9.67
C TRP A 49 -9.37 2.14 10.00
N LEU A 50 -9.96 2.81 9.01
CA LEU A 50 -11.00 3.80 9.27
C LEU A 50 -12.32 3.11 9.67
N PRO A 51 -12.83 3.31 10.90
CA PRO A 51 -14.14 2.80 11.30
C PRO A 51 -15.26 3.64 10.67
N TYR A 52 -16.38 3.00 10.34
CA TYR A 52 -17.57 3.70 9.80
C TYR A 52 -18.41 4.33 10.91
N LYS A 53 -18.44 3.72 12.10
CA LYS A 53 -19.15 4.20 13.28
C LYS A 53 -18.17 4.50 14.40
N ARG A 54 -18.49 5.50 15.22
CA ARG A 54 -17.68 5.89 16.39
C ARG A 54 -17.51 4.74 17.40
N SER A 55 -18.52 3.87 17.54
CA SER A 55 -18.49 2.69 18.41
C SER A 55 -17.50 1.61 17.98
N ASP A 56 -17.07 1.63 16.72
CA ASP A 56 -16.20 0.61 16.14
C ASP A 56 -14.71 0.95 16.37
N TYR A 57 -14.42 1.93 17.22
CA TYR A 57 -13.06 2.34 17.57
C TYR A 57 -12.67 1.86 18.98
N PRO A 58 -11.49 1.25 19.16
CA PRO A 58 -10.53 0.90 18.11
C PRO A 58 -11.02 -0.29 17.26
N PRO A 59 -10.71 -0.31 15.95
CA PRO A 59 -11.18 -1.36 15.06
C PRO A 59 -10.52 -2.69 15.40
N SER A 60 -11.33 -3.74 15.56
CA SER A 60 -10.83 -5.11 15.63
C SER A 60 -10.27 -5.59 14.28
N GLU A 61 -9.44 -6.62 14.27
CA GLU A 61 -8.93 -7.23 13.03
C GLU A 61 -10.05 -7.64 12.06
N ALA A 62 -11.13 -8.24 12.57
CA ALA A 62 -12.29 -8.59 11.77
C ALA A 62 -12.98 -7.36 11.14
N THR A 63 -12.98 -6.23 11.87
CA THR A 63 -13.49 -4.96 11.35
C THR A 63 -12.58 -4.41 10.26
N ARG A 64 -11.25 -4.45 10.44
CA ARG A 64 -10.28 -4.02 9.44
C ARG A 64 -10.40 -4.83 8.15
N GLU A 65 -10.53 -6.14 8.25
CA GLU A 65 -10.73 -7.03 7.09
C GLU A 65 -12.02 -6.70 6.33
N ARG A 66 -13.13 -6.53 7.05
CA ARG A 66 -14.41 -6.13 6.45
C ARG A 66 -14.30 -4.77 5.76
N ASN A 67 -13.60 -3.82 6.36
CA ASN A 67 -13.41 -2.49 5.81
C ASN A 67 -12.56 -2.54 4.53
N ARG A 68 -11.50 -3.36 4.48
CA ARG A 68 -10.68 -3.57 3.28
C ARG A 68 -11.51 -4.15 2.13
N LYS A 69 -12.32 -5.18 2.39
CA LYS A 69 -13.22 -5.76 1.37
C LYS A 69 -14.19 -4.72 0.80
N ARG A 70 -14.74 -3.86 1.67
CA ARG A 70 -15.61 -2.76 1.25
C ARG A 70 -14.86 -1.73 0.41
N TYR A 71 -13.62 -1.39 0.78
CA TYR A 71 -12.77 -0.49 0.01
C TYR A 71 -12.57 -1.03 -1.42
N VAL A 72 -12.14 -2.29 -1.54
CA VAL A 72 -11.95 -2.97 -2.85
C VAL A 72 -13.22 -3.00 -3.67
N THR A 73 -14.37 -3.29 -3.05
CA THR A 73 -15.67 -3.30 -3.75
C THR A 73 -16.04 -1.92 -4.30
N LYS A 74 -15.69 -0.86 -3.55
CA LYS A 74 -16.02 0.53 -3.91
C LYS A 74 -15.04 1.11 -4.93
N TYR A 75 -13.77 0.75 -4.82
CA TYR A 75 -12.67 1.24 -5.65
C TYR A 75 -11.92 0.05 -6.28
N PRO A 76 -12.55 -0.67 -7.22
CA PRO A 76 -11.92 -1.82 -7.87
C PRO A 76 -10.67 -1.40 -8.67
N GLU A 77 -10.64 -0.18 -9.23
CA GLU A 77 -9.50 0.38 -9.94
C GLU A 77 -8.25 0.60 -9.07
N ASP A 78 -8.43 0.70 -7.76
CA ASP A 78 -7.36 0.93 -6.79
C ASP A 78 -6.68 -0.36 -6.33
N THR A 79 -7.15 -1.52 -6.83
CA THR A 79 -6.60 -2.82 -6.51
C THR A 79 -5.26 -3.04 -7.22
N PRO A 80 -4.17 -3.36 -6.49
CA PRO A 80 -2.91 -3.66 -7.13
C PRO A 80 -3.04 -4.94 -7.96
N ASN A 81 -3.15 -4.79 -9.29
CA ASN A 81 -3.18 -5.82 -10.35
C ASN A 81 -4.52 -6.12 -11.07
N GLU A 82 -5.48 -5.20 -11.16
CA GLU A 82 -6.50 -5.30 -12.22
C GLU A 82 -6.14 -4.39 -13.42
N PRO A 83 -6.03 -4.92 -14.66
CA PRO A 83 -6.09 -4.06 -15.84
C PRO A 83 -7.41 -3.28 -15.79
N PRO A 84 -7.44 -2.00 -16.20
CA PRO A 84 -8.65 -1.19 -16.10
C PRO A 84 -9.78 -1.96 -16.77
N MET A 85 -10.75 -2.40 -15.97
CA MET A 85 -11.98 -3.01 -16.49
C MET A 85 -12.50 -2.07 -17.56
N SER A 86 -12.47 -2.50 -18.82
CA SER A 86 -12.90 -1.74 -19.98
C SER A 86 -14.40 -1.49 -19.87
N ARG A 87 -14.77 -0.51 -19.04
CA ARG A 87 -16.10 0.06 -19.05
C ARG A 87 -16.17 0.85 -20.35
N HIS A 88 -17.03 0.38 -21.25
CA HIS A 88 -17.48 1.01 -22.50
C HIS A 88 -16.69 0.68 -23.78
N ALA A 89 -17.11 -0.40 -24.45
CA ALA A 89 -17.11 -0.48 -25.91
C ALA A 89 -18.30 -1.35 -26.34
N ASP A 90 -19.50 -0.78 -26.26
CA ASP A 90 -20.71 -1.12 -27.03
C ASP A 90 -21.62 0.12 -27.06
#